data_AF-A0A662DUY5-F1
#
_entry.id   AF-A0A662DUY5-F1
#
_cell.length_a   1.000
_cell.length_b   1.000
_cell.length_c   1.000
_cell.angle_alpha   90.00
_cell.angle_beta   90.00
_cell.angle_gamma   90.00
#
_symmetry.space_group_name_H-M   'P 1'
#
loop_
_entity.id
_entity.type
_entity.pdbx_description
1 polymer ?
#
loop_
_entity_poly.entity_id
_entity_poly.type
_entity_poly.pdbx_seq_one_letter_code
_entity_poly.pdbx_strand_id
1 'polypeptide(L)'
;MRRQKGFTLIELLIVVAIIGIIAAIAIPNLLNAINRGRQKRTMSDMRTISTALGAYATDNVFYPRGASLTFALVGPYIAPVYIKTFPARDGWSTPY
;
A
#
# COMPACT_ATOMS: atom_id res chain seq x y z
N MET A 1 15.12 -38.54 -40.77
CA MET A 1 15.67 -38.08 -39.48
C MET A 1 15.68 -36.55 -39.45
N ARG A 2 14.84 -35.91 -38.61
CA ARG A 2 14.88 -34.46 -38.40
C ARG A 2 16.10 -34.13 -37.53
N ARG A 3 17.05 -33.33 -38.04
CA ARG A 3 18.15 -32.80 -37.24
C ARG A 3 17.57 -31.87 -36.17
N GLN A 4 17.60 -32.29 -34.91
CA GLN A 4 17.37 -31.37 -33.80
C GLN A 4 18.55 -30.40 -33.76
N LYS A 5 18.29 -29.10 -34.00
CA LYS A 5 19.27 -28.05 -33.74
C LYS A 5 19.36 -27.87 -32.23
N GLY A 6 20.52 -28.18 -31.65
CA GLY A 6 20.78 -27.92 -30.24
C GLY A 6 20.87 -26.42 -29.97
N PHE A 7 20.39 -25.99 -28.80
CA PHE A 7 20.48 -24.63 -28.31
C PHE A 7 21.95 -24.28 -28.00
N THR A 8 22.44 -23.13 -28.47
CA THR A 8 23.84 -22.74 -28.18
C THR A 8 23.94 -22.02 -26.84
N LEU A 9 25.05 -22.22 -26.13
CA LEU A 9 25.30 -21.50 -24.87
C LEU A 9 25.37 -19.98 -25.08
N ILE A 10 25.85 -19.54 -26.25
CA ILE A 10 25.96 -18.12 -26.58
C ILE A 10 24.58 -17.48 -26.80
N GLU A 11 23.63 -18.20 -27.38
CA GLU A 11 22.23 -17.76 -27.47
C GLU A 11 21.63 -17.56 -26.08
N LEU A 12 21.89 -18.48 -25.13
CA LEU A 12 21.40 -18.30 -23.76
C LEU A 12 22.03 -17.06 -23.12
N LEU A 13 23.35 -16.91 -23.27
CA LEU A 13 24.14 -15.89 -22.59
C LEU A 13 23.69 -14.48 -22.98
N ILE A 14 23.46 -14.24 -24.27
CA ILE A 14 22.96 -12.93 -24.75
C ILE A 14 21.56 -12.64 -24.19
N VAL A 15 20.69 -13.66 -24.10
CA VAL A 15 19.32 -13.49 -23.57
C VAL A 15 19.34 -13.10 -22.10
N VAL A 16 20.08 -13.81 -21.24
CA VAL A 16 20.18 -13.42 -19.82
C VAL A 16 20.90 -12.08 -19.62
N ALA A 17 21.85 -11.72 -20.49
CA ALA A 17 22.48 -10.40 -20.45
C ALA A 17 21.47 -9.27 -20.72
N ILE A 18 20.63 -9.40 -21.76
CA ILE A 18 19.60 -8.41 -22.08
C ILE A 18 18.54 -8.33 -20.97
N ILE A 19 18.06 -9.48 -20.47
CA ILE A 19 17.10 -9.53 -19.35
C ILE A 19 17.71 -8.87 -18.10
N GLY A 20 19.00 -9.09 -17.83
CA GLY A 20 19.71 -8.48 -16.71
C GLY A 20 19.74 -6.95 -16.79
N ILE A 21 20.02 -6.39 -17.97
CA ILE A 21 20.01 -4.93 -18.19
C ILE A 21 18.61 -4.35 -17.98
N ILE A 22 17.58 -4.99 -18.54
CA ILE A 22 16.19 -4.55 -18.39
C ILE A 22 15.78 -4.62 -16.91
N ALA A 23 16.08 -5.72 -16.22
CA ALA A 23 15.76 -5.92 -14.81
C ALA A 23 16.44 -4.87 -13.91
N ALA A 24 17.71 -4.53 -14.18
CA ALA A 24 18.45 -3.53 -13.41
C ALA A 24 17.78 -2.14 -13.43
N ILE A 25 17.16 -1.76 -14.54
CA ILE A 25 16.43 -0.49 -14.68
C ILE A 25 14.99 -0.61 -14.15
N ALA A 26 14.33 -1.74 -14.43
CA ALA A 26 12.92 -1.93 -14.13
C ALA A 26 12.64 -2.12 -12.62
N ILE A 27 13.47 -2.89 -11.91
CA ILE A 27 13.28 -3.21 -10.50
C ILE A 27 13.23 -1.96 -9.60
N PRO A 28 14.20 -1.01 -9.64
CA PRO A 28 14.14 0.16 -8.77
C PRO A 28 12.91 1.04 -9.09
N ASN A 29 12.55 1.18 -10.36
CA ASN A 29 11.34 1.92 -10.75
C ASN A 29 10.06 1.24 -10.21
N LEU A 30 9.99 -0.08 -10.28
CA LEU A 30 8.89 -0.87 -9.73
C LEU A 30 8.78 -0.69 -8.21
N LEU A 31 9.89 -0.78 -7.48
CA LEU A 31 9.92 -0.57 -6.03
C LEU A 31 9.44 0.84 -5.65
N ASN A 32 9.87 1.86 -6.40
CA ASN A 32 9.40 3.24 -6.22
C ASN A 32 7.91 3.40 -6.53
N ALA A 33 7.38 2.70 -7.54
CA ALA A 33 5.95 2.70 -7.84
C ALA A 33 5.14 2.04 -6.72
N ILE A 34 5.61 0.91 -6.17
CA ILE A 34 4.97 0.23 -5.03
C ILE A 34 4.95 1.14 -3.80
N ASN A 35 6.08 1.78 -3.46
CA ASN A 35 6.16 2.70 -2.32
C ASN A 35 5.21 3.89 -2.47
N ARG A 36 5.14 4.50 -3.67
CA ARG A 36 4.15 5.55 -3.96
C ARG A 36 2.72 5.05 -3.83
N GLY A 37 2.45 3.81 -4.23
CA GLY A 37 1.15 3.16 -4.05
C GLY A 37 0.77 2.99 -2.58
N ARG A 38 1.71 2.51 -1.75
CA ARG A 38 1.53 2.40 -0.29
C ARG A 38 1.27 3.76 0.34
N GLN A 39 2.05 4.78 -0.01
CA GLN A 39 1.86 6.14 0.47
C GLN A 39 0.47 6.69 0.12
N LYS A 40 0.03 6.51 -1.14
CA LYS A 40 -1.30 6.95 -1.59
C LYS A 40 -2.42 6.24 -0.85
N ARG A 41 -2.28 4.94 -0.56
CA ARG A 41 -3.25 4.20 0.26
C ARG A 41 -3.34 4.80 1.66
N THR A 42 -2.21 4.92 2.36
CA THR A 42 -2.17 5.51 3.70
C THR A 42 -2.79 6.92 3.73
N MET A 43 -2.47 7.78 2.75
CA MET A 43 -3.07 9.11 2.65
C MET A 43 -4.60 9.07 2.42
N SER A 44 -5.08 8.12 1.61
CA SER A 44 -6.52 7.92 1.38
C SER A 44 -7.23 7.48 2.66
N ASP A 45 -6.63 6.57 3.41
CA ASP A 45 -7.19 6.08 4.67
C ASP A 45 -7.26 7.20 5.71
N MET A 46 -6.19 7.98 5.87
CA MET A 46 -6.17 9.14 6.77
C MET A 46 -7.22 10.20 6.41
N ARG A 47 -7.43 10.47 5.11
CA ARG A 47 -8.50 11.37 4.66
C ARG A 47 -9.88 10.83 5.01
N THR A 48 -10.11 9.54 4.79
CA THR A 48 -11.38 8.89 5.11
C THR A 48 -11.67 8.97 6.61
N ILE A 49 -10.67 8.73 7.45
CA ILE A 49 -10.78 8.87 8.91
C ILE A 49 -11.03 10.33 9.31
N SER A 50 -10.32 11.29 8.72
CA SER A 50 -10.51 12.71 9.00
C SER A 50 -11.94 13.16 8.69
N THR A 51 -12.50 12.71 7.56
CA THR A 51 -13.90 12.98 7.21
C THR A 51 -14.86 12.35 8.22
N ALA A 52 -14.62 11.09 8.62
CA ALA A 52 -15.45 10.40 9.61
C ALA A 52 -15.39 11.07 10.99
N LEU A 53 -14.21 11.54 11.41
CA LEU A 53 -14.02 12.31 12.64
C LEU A 53 -14.74 13.67 12.57
N GLY A 54 -14.69 14.35 11.43
CA GLY A 54 -15.44 15.59 11.21
C GLY A 54 -16.94 15.39 11.30
N ALA A 55 -17.46 14.29 10.75
CA ALA A 55 -18.86 13.92 10.87
C ALA A 55 -19.25 13.62 12.33
N TYR A 56 -18.44 12.82 13.05
CA TYR A 56 -18.63 12.58 14.47
C TYR A 56 -18.67 13.88 15.29
N ALA A 57 -17.72 14.79 15.04
CA ALA A 57 -17.64 16.06 15.76
C ALA A 57 -18.80 17.00 15.42
N THR A 58 -19.39 16.88 14.24
CA THR A 58 -20.60 17.63 13.86
C THR A 58 -21.80 17.18 14.69
N ASP A 59 -21.95 15.86 14.91
CA ASP A 59 -23.06 15.30 15.68
C ASP A 59 -22.87 15.44 17.19
N ASN A 60 -21.63 15.35 17.68
CA ASN A 60 -21.32 15.29 19.11
C ASN A 60 -20.74 16.60 19.67
N VAL A 61 -20.48 17.62 18.82
CA VAL A 61 -19.89 18.92 19.20
C VAL A 61 -18.43 18.82 19.70
N PHE A 62 -17.84 17.62 19.73
CA PHE A 62 -16.45 17.39 20.07
C PHE A 62 -15.86 16.21 19.27
N TYR A 63 -14.56 16.22 19.03
CA TYR A 63 -13.83 15.05 18.54
C TYR A 63 -13.69 13.98 19.62
N PRO A 64 -13.63 12.68 19.29
CA PRO A 64 -13.46 11.62 20.26
C PRO A 64 -12.29 11.90 21.22
N ARG A 65 -12.55 11.85 22.54
CA ARG A 65 -11.59 12.16 23.61
C ARG A 65 -11.40 10.94 24.51
N GLY A 66 -10.16 10.68 24.94
CA GLY A 66 -9.82 9.59 25.85
C GLY A 66 -8.49 9.86 26.57
N ALA A 67 -8.29 9.25 27.74
CA ALA A 67 -7.11 9.47 28.58
C ALA A 67 -5.78 9.07 27.91
N SER A 68 -5.84 8.10 26.98
CA SER A 68 -4.77 7.73 26.05
C SER A 68 -5.41 7.48 24.69
N LEU A 69 -5.27 8.40 23.74
CA LEU A 69 -5.77 8.17 22.37
C LEU A 69 -4.73 7.41 21.55
N THR A 70 -4.68 6.09 21.73
CA THR A 70 -4.10 5.23 20.71
C THR A 70 -5.08 5.17 19.53
N PHE A 71 -4.59 5.19 18.30
CA PHE A 71 -5.44 5.20 17.11
C PHE A 71 -6.47 4.04 17.08
N ALA A 72 -6.08 2.86 17.58
CA ALA A 72 -6.97 1.72 17.73
C ALA A 72 -8.25 2.00 18.55
N LEU A 73 -8.19 2.94 19.49
CA LEU A 73 -9.32 3.30 20.36
C LEU A 73 -10.27 4.30 19.69
N VAL A 74 -9.91 4.89 18.55
CA VAL A 74 -10.78 5.79 17.78
C VAL A 74 -11.83 5.00 16.99
N GLY A 75 -11.48 3.80 16.53
CA GLY A 75 -12.32 2.94 15.70
C GLY A 75 -13.77 2.77 16.19
N PRO A 76 -14.01 2.44 17.48
CA PRO A 76 -15.36 2.27 18.02
C PRO A 76 -16.23 3.53 17.99
N TYR A 77 -15.64 4.73 17.96
CA TYR A 77 -16.41 5.98 17.92
C TYR A 77 -16.88 6.35 16.52
N ILE A 78 -16.11 5.98 15.50
CA ILE A 78 -16.39 6.36 14.11
C ILE A 78 -16.95 5.23 13.26
N ALA A 79 -16.73 3.97 13.62
CA ALA A 79 -17.28 2.80 12.92
C ALA A 79 -18.39 2.12 13.75
N PRO A 80 -19.47 1.60 13.13
CA PRO A 80 -19.74 1.57 11.69
C PRO A 80 -20.48 2.82 11.15
N VAL A 81 -20.81 3.79 12.02
CA VAL A 81 -21.75 4.87 11.71
C VAL A 81 -21.19 5.88 10.71
N TYR A 82 -19.95 6.34 10.91
CA TYR A 82 -19.31 7.37 10.08
C TYR A 82 -18.32 6.80 9.07
N ILE A 83 -17.83 5.58 9.30
CA ILE A 83 -17.01 4.80 8.35
C ILE A 83 -17.41 3.33 8.42
N LYS A 84 -17.51 2.66 7.26
CA LYS A 84 -17.92 1.24 7.19
C LYS A 84 -16.96 0.29 7.91
N THR A 85 -15.67 0.51 7.72
CA THR A 85 -14.60 -0.31 8.29
C THR A 85 -13.45 0.59 8.69
N PHE A 86 -13.03 0.52 9.95
CA PHE A 86 -11.87 1.27 10.42
C PHE A 86 -10.58 0.62 9.92
N PRO A 87 -9.72 1.32 9.16
CA PRO A 87 -8.46 0.75 8.72
C PRO A 87 -7.50 0.72 9.92
N ALA A 88 -7.11 -0.48 10.36
CA ALA A 88 -6.24 -0.64 11.53
C ALA A 88 -4.74 -0.59 11.21
N ARG A 89 -4.37 -0.68 9.92
CA ARG A 89 -2.98 -0.72 9.45
C ARG A 89 -2.80 0.11 8.20
N ASP A 90 -1.63 0.72 8.08
CA ASP A 90 -1.25 1.54 6.95
C ASP A 90 -0.75 0.72 5.74
N GLY A 91 -0.32 1.41 4.68
CA GLY A 91 0.25 0.80 3.47
C GLY A 91 1.50 -0.05 3.70
N TRP A 92 2.16 0.05 4.87
CA TRP A 92 3.31 -0.76 5.28
C TRP A 92 2.95 -1.83 6.31
N SER A 93 1.66 -2.07 6.55
CA SER A 93 1.15 -3.02 7.56
C SER A 93 1.49 -2.63 9.00
N THR A 94 1.96 -1.41 9.23
CA THR A 94 2.17 -0.87 10.58
C THR A 94 0.83 -0.39 11.14
N PRO A 95 0.55 -0.63 12.44
CA PRO A 95 -0.58 0.00 13.08
C PRO A 95 -0.45 1.53 13.01
N TYR A 96 -1.57 2.20 12.76
CA TYR A 96 -1.66 3.66 12.84
C TYR A 96 -1.55 4.15 14.30
#